data_AF-A0A447N253-F1
#
_entry.id   AF-A0A447N253-F1
#
_cell.length_a   1.000
_cell.length_b   1.000
_cell.length_c   1.000
_cell.angle_alpha   90.00
_cell.angle_beta   90.00
_cell.angle_gamma   90.00
#
_symmetry.space_group_name_H-M   'P 1'
#
loop_
_entity.id
_entity.type
_entity.pdbx_description
1 polymer ?
#
loop_
_entity_poly.entity_id
_entity_poly.type
_entity_poly.pdbx_seq_one_letter_code
_entity_poly.pdbx_strand_id
1 'polypeptide(L)'
;MENRLPGLYYIETDDTGERTFYYWRNEAAAKFWLESEQSAAICEALATFDYLYLSGISLAILSPTSRDKLLSLLRECRANGGKVIFDNNYRPRLWTSREETQQVYQKMLECTDIAFLTLDDEDALWGQQPVEEVIARTHAAGVQEVVVKTRGGLLPGLDSGRGAH
;
A
#
# COMPACT_ATOMS: atom_id res chain seq x y z
N MET A 1 -17.83 -4.95 17.49
CA MET A 1 -16.37 -5.20 17.60
C MET A 1 -15.95 -5.72 18.99
N GLU A 2 -16.86 -6.08 19.89
CA GLU A 2 -16.56 -6.25 21.33
C GLU A 2 -15.67 -7.46 21.73
N ASN A 3 -15.29 -8.35 20.82
CA ASN A 3 -14.49 -9.55 21.13
C ASN A 3 -13.22 -9.72 20.26
N ARG A 4 -12.53 -8.64 19.87
CA ARG A 4 -11.29 -8.74 19.06
C ARG A 4 -10.13 -7.99 19.69
N LEU A 5 -8.96 -8.63 19.72
CA LEU A 5 -7.72 -8.07 20.27
C LEU A 5 -6.88 -7.37 19.18
N PRO A 6 -5.96 -6.46 19.55
CA PRO A 6 -4.92 -5.97 18.65
C PRO A 6 -4.01 -7.11 18.16
N GLY A 7 -3.38 -6.92 17.00
CA GLY A 7 -2.28 -7.79 16.59
C GLY A 7 -1.04 -7.55 17.46
N LEU A 8 -0.32 -8.61 17.81
CA LEU A 8 0.93 -8.54 18.58
C LEU A 8 2.11 -8.91 17.69
N TYR A 9 3.24 -8.22 17.87
CA TYR A 9 4.52 -8.69 17.34
C TYR A 9 5.58 -8.66 18.44
N TYR A 10 6.52 -9.59 18.37
CA TYR A 10 7.66 -9.70 19.27
C TYR A 10 8.94 -9.64 18.46
N ILE A 11 9.90 -8.84 18.91
CA ILE A 11 11.23 -8.74 18.30
C ILE A 11 12.21 -9.40 19.26
N GLU A 12 12.90 -10.41 18.78
CA GLU A 12 14.04 -11.02 19.47
C GLU A 12 15.31 -10.55 18.76
N THR A 13 16.30 -10.10 19.52
CA THR A 13 17.62 -9.76 18.98
C THR A 13 18.62 -10.76 19.56
N ASP A 14 19.37 -11.43 18.70
CA ASP A 14 20.39 -12.36 19.15
C ASP A 14 21.70 -11.65 19.54
N ASP A 15 22.66 -12.43 20.05
CA ASP A 15 23.97 -11.92 20.50
C ASP A 15 24.81 -11.30 19.37
N THR A 16 24.43 -11.49 18.09
CA THR A 16 25.08 -10.90 16.92
C THR A 16 24.40 -9.61 16.43
N GLY A 17 23.24 -9.27 17.01
CA GLY A 17 22.43 -8.12 16.62
C GLY A 17 21.39 -8.43 15.53
N GLU A 18 21.25 -9.68 15.11
CA GLU A 18 20.22 -10.10 14.15
C GLU A 18 18.85 -10.08 14.81
N ARG A 19 17.85 -9.49 14.11
CA ARG A 19 16.48 -9.33 14.63
C ARG A 19 15.53 -10.35 14.03
N THR A 20 14.96 -11.20 14.87
CA THR A 20 13.87 -12.12 14.51
C THR A 20 12.52 -11.53 14.90
N PHE A 21 11.53 -11.66 14.01
CA PHE A 21 10.19 -11.08 14.20
C PHE A 21 9.11 -12.17 14.25
N TYR A 22 8.34 -12.18 15.34
CA TYR A 22 7.18 -13.05 15.54
C TYR A 22 5.89 -12.24 15.46
N TYR A 23 4.83 -12.78 14.85
CA TYR A 23 3.57 -12.06 14.63
C TYR A 23 2.34 -12.91 15.00
N TRP A 24 1.47 -12.35 15.85
CA TRP A 24 0.14 -12.87 16.18
C TRP A 24 -0.92 -11.83 15.78
N ARG A 25 -1.28 -11.80 14.49
CA ARG A 25 -2.19 -10.77 13.93
C ARG A 25 -3.34 -11.30 13.09
N ASN A 26 -3.54 -12.62 13.05
CA ASN A 26 -4.46 -13.20 12.08
C ASN A 26 -5.95 -12.88 12.36
N GLU A 27 -6.29 -12.56 13.61
CA GLU A 27 -7.65 -12.19 14.06
C GLU A 27 -7.75 -10.72 14.52
N ALA A 28 -6.76 -9.90 14.21
CA ALA A 28 -6.72 -8.51 14.67
C ALA A 28 -7.95 -7.72 14.18
N ALA A 29 -8.52 -6.88 15.06
CA ALA A 29 -9.70 -6.06 14.73
C ALA A 29 -9.52 -5.22 13.45
N ALA A 30 -8.29 -4.79 13.17
CA ALA A 30 -7.90 -4.04 11.98
C ALA A 30 -8.19 -4.77 10.64
N LYS A 31 -8.37 -6.09 10.62
CA LYS A 31 -8.73 -6.83 9.40
C LYS A 31 -10.18 -6.59 8.96
N PHE A 32 -11.01 -6.06 9.86
CA PHE A 32 -12.46 -6.12 9.73
C PHE A 32 -13.15 -4.75 9.80
N TRP A 33 -12.39 -3.65 9.77
CA TRP A 33 -12.96 -2.31 9.90
C TRP A 33 -13.88 -1.92 8.72
N LEU A 34 -13.79 -2.63 7.59
CA LEU A 34 -14.68 -2.52 6.41
C LEU A 34 -15.84 -3.54 6.41
N GLU A 35 -15.99 -4.30 7.49
CA GLU A 35 -16.98 -5.38 7.64
C GLU A 35 -17.93 -5.14 8.83
N SER A 36 -17.99 -3.90 9.34
CA SER A 36 -18.85 -3.50 10.45
C SER A 36 -20.05 -2.67 9.97
N GLU A 37 -21.07 -2.55 10.80
CA GLU A 37 -22.23 -1.69 10.53
C GLU A 37 -21.83 -0.21 10.37
N GLN A 38 -20.75 0.20 11.05
CA GLN A 38 -20.22 1.57 11.00
C GLN A 38 -19.38 1.83 9.75
N SER A 39 -19.03 0.80 8.97
CA SER A 39 -18.07 0.91 7.86
C SER A 39 -18.54 1.88 6.78
N ALA A 40 -19.83 1.92 6.46
CA ALA A 40 -20.37 2.82 5.45
C ALA A 40 -20.19 4.29 5.85
N ALA A 41 -20.60 4.67 7.06
CA ALA A 41 -20.46 6.03 7.58
C ALA A 41 -18.98 6.47 7.68
N ILE A 42 -18.08 5.55 8.04
CA ILE A 42 -16.64 5.82 8.06
C ILE A 42 -16.12 6.08 6.64
N CYS A 43 -16.52 5.27 5.65
CA CYS A 43 -16.13 5.49 4.25
C CYS A 43 -16.64 6.83 3.72
N GLU A 44 -17.89 7.20 3.98
CA GLU A 44 -18.45 8.50 3.59
C GLU A 44 -17.62 9.67 4.16
N ALA A 45 -17.22 9.58 5.42
CA ALA A 45 -16.35 10.60 6.03
C ALA A 45 -14.96 10.61 5.40
N LEU A 46 -14.34 9.46 5.14
CA LEU A 46 -13.01 9.36 4.53
C LEU A 46 -13.01 9.85 3.07
N ALA A 47 -14.12 9.73 2.36
CA ALA A 47 -14.23 10.20 0.97
C ALA A 47 -14.11 11.72 0.83
N THR A 48 -14.21 12.48 1.92
CA THR A 48 -14.04 13.95 1.93
C THR A 48 -12.67 14.40 2.41
N PHE A 49 -11.74 13.48 2.69
CA PHE A 49 -10.41 13.84 3.19
C PHE A 49 -9.52 14.34 2.06
N ASP A 50 -8.63 15.28 2.38
CA ASP A 50 -7.63 15.78 1.43
C ASP A 50 -6.64 14.69 1.02
N TYR A 51 -6.28 13.79 1.96
CA TYR A 51 -5.29 12.74 1.75
C TYR A 51 -5.69 11.43 2.41
N LEU A 52 -5.56 10.33 1.67
CA LEU A 52 -5.64 8.97 2.20
C LEU A 52 -4.30 8.26 1.95
N TYR A 53 -3.67 7.79 3.02
CA TYR A 53 -2.41 7.04 2.96
C TYR A 53 -2.63 5.59 3.39
N LEU A 54 -2.05 4.65 2.64
CA LEU A 54 -2.01 3.24 3.02
C LEU A 54 -0.78 2.54 2.43
N SER A 55 -0.51 1.35 2.95
CA SER A 55 0.60 0.52 2.48
C SER A 55 0.14 -0.83 1.94
N GLY A 56 1.05 -1.57 1.31
CA GLY A 56 0.83 -2.95 0.91
C GLY A 56 0.38 -3.86 2.07
N ILE A 57 0.84 -3.59 3.30
CA ILE A 57 0.37 -4.33 4.49
C ILE A 57 -1.10 -4.03 4.77
N SER A 58 -1.54 -2.78 4.61
CA SER A 58 -2.95 -2.38 4.81
C SER A 58 -3.88 -3.17 3.88
N LEU A 59 -3.45 -3.45 2.65
CA LEU A 59 -4.20 -4.28 1.70
C LEU A 59 -4.11 -5.77 2.07
N ALA A 60 -2.93 -6.25 2.44
CA ALA A 60 -2.67 -7.66 2.68
C ALA A 60 -3.56 -8.25 3.79
N ILE A 61 -3.84 -7.46 4.83
CA ILE A 61 -4.63 -7.91 5.98
C ILE A 61 -6.14 -7.99 5.72
N LEU A 62 -6.64 -7.38 4.62
CA LEU A 62 -8.06 -7.33 4.28
C LEU A 62 -8.47 -8.55 3.45
N SER A 63 -9.73 -8.96 3.60
CA SER A 63 -10.38 -9.92 2.71
C SER A 63 -10.53 -9.34 1.29
N PRO A 64 -10.67 -10.17 0.23
CA PRO A 64 -10.91 -9.68 -1.13
C PRO A 64 -12.07 -8.69 -1.24
N THR A 65 -13.21 -8.99 -0.60
CA THR A 65 -14.38 -8.10 -0.56
C THR A 65 -14.08 -6.77 0.13
N SER A 66 -13.31 -6.78 1.22
CA SER A 66 -12.90 -5.55 1.90
C SER A 66 -11.91 -4.73 1.07
N ARG A 67 -11.02 -5.37 0.29
CA ARG A 67 -10.13 -4.67 -0.65
C ARG A 67 -10.94 -3.96 -1.75
N ASP A 68 -11.97 -4.60 -2.29
CA ASP A 68 -12.82 -3.97 -3.31
C ASP A 68 -13.57 -2.75 -2.75
N LYS A 69 -14.09 -2.83 -1.52
CA LYS A 69 -14.70 -1.68 -0.82
C LYS A 69 -13.70 -0.53 -0.64
N LEU A 70 -12.48 -0.85 -0.20
CA LEU A 70 -11.42 0.13 -0.02
C LEU A 70 -11.06 0.80 -1.36
N LEU A 71 -10.87 0.03 -2.44
CA LEU A 71 -10.57 0.58 -3.76
C LEU A 71 -11.69 1.49 -4.27
N SER A 72 -12.95 1.16 -4.00
CA SER A 72 -14.08 2.06 -4.32
C SER A 72 -14.04 3.37 -3.54
N LEU A 73 -13.77 3.32 -2.22
CA LEU A 73 -13.56 4.51 -1.40
C LEU A 73 -12.42 5.39 -1.93
N LEU A 74 -11.29 4.78 -2.32
CA LEU A 74 -10.14 5.53 -2.83
C LEU A 74 -10.48 6.26 -4.15
N ARG A 75 -11.24 5.62 -5.04
CA ARG A 75 -11.73 6.27 -6.27
C ARG A 75 -12.67 7.43 -5.97
N GLU A 76 -13.58 7.25 -5.00
CA GLU A 76 -14.51 8.30 -4.59
C GLU A 76 -13.79 9.50 -3.97
N CYS A 77 -12.83 9.26 -3.07
CA CYS A 77 -11.98 10.30 -2.50
C CYS A 77 -11.26 11.12 -3.59
N ARG A 78 -10.67 10.45 -4.58
CA ARG A 78 -10.02 11.12 -5.72
C ARG A 78 -11.02 11.92 -6.58
N ALA A 79 -12.21 11.38 -6.82
CA ALA A 79 -13.26 12.08 -7.55
C ALA A 79 -13.73 13.35 -6.82
N ASN A 80 -13.67 13.35 -5.48
CA ASN A 80 -13.98 14.51 -4.63
C ASN A 80 -12.82 15.51 -4.50
N GLY A 81 -11.68 15.27 -5.18
CA GLY A 81 -10.51 16.16 -5.18
C GLY A 81 -9.43 15.79 -4.16
N GLY A 82 -9.64 14.75 -3.36
CA GLY A 82 -8.62 14.20 -2.46
C GLY A 82 -7.50 13.48 -3.22
N LYS A 83 -6.44 13.14 -2.50
CA LYS A 83 -5.25 12.46 -3.05
C LYS A 83 -4.97 11.15 -2.33
N VAL A 84 -4.62 10.13 -3.10
CA VAL A 84 -4.27 8.80 -2.58
C VAL A 84 -2.77 8.58 -2.64
N ILE A 85 -2.21 8.16 -1.51
CA ILE A 85 -0.80 7.89 -1.33
C ILE A 85 -0.62 6.42 -0.98
N PHE A 86 0.23 5.73 -1.74
CA PHE A 86 0.50 4.30 -1.56
C PHE A 86 1.98 4.05 -1.25
N ASP A 87 2.27 3.26 -0.23
CA ASP A 87 3.61 2.71 0.04
C ASP A 87 3.64 1.20 -0.22
N ASN A 88 4.49 0.74 -1.13
CA ASN A 88 4.45 -0.66 -1.55
C ASN A 88 4.69 -1.63 -0.39
N ASN A 89 5.64 -1.37 0.52
CA ASN A 89 5.89 -2.10 1.77
C ASN A 89 5.57 -3.62 1.69
N TYR A 90 6.22 -4.31 0.75
CA TYR A 90 5.83 -5.66 0.36
C TYR A 90 6.22 -6.68 1.43
N ARG A 91 5.25 -7.49 1.88
CA ARG A 91 5.47 -8.55 2.88
C ARG A 91 4.87 -9.87 2.37
N PRO A 92 5.65 -10.69 1.64
CA PRO A 92 5.15 -11.91 0.99
C PRO A 92 4.36 -12.84 1.92
N ARG A 93 4.78 -12.95 3.18
CA ARG A 93 4.14 -13.82 4.20
C ARG A 93 2.69 -13.44 4.55
N LEU A 94 2.21 -12.27 4.12
CA LEU A 94 0.82 -11.85 4.33
C LEU A 94 -0.11 -12.11 3.15
N TRP A 95 0.46 -12.52 2.03
CA TRP A 95 -0.28 -12.76 0.80
C TRP A 95 -0.39 -14.25 0.55
N THR A 96 -1.46 -14.67 -0.12
CA THR A 96 -1.66 -16.07 -0.49
C THR A 96 -0.67 -16.47 -1.57
N SER A 97 -0.41 -15.56 -2.51
CA SER A 97 0.61 -15.74 -3.54
C SER A 97 1.17 -14.41 -4.05
N ARG A 98 2.27 -14.51 -4.79
CA ARG A 98 2.88 -13.37 -5.48
C ARG A 98 1.92 -12.78 -6.51
N GLU A 99 1.22 -13.63 -7.26
CA GLU A 99 0.28 -13.26 -8.31
C GLU A 99 -0.94 -12.52 -7.73
N GLU A 100 -1.46 -12.94 -6.56
CA GLU A 100 -2.50 -12.20 -5.85
C GLU A 100 -2.02 -10.78 -5.52
N THR A 101 -0.79 -10.67 -4.99
CA THR A 101 -0.20 -9.37 -4.64
C THR A 101 -0.10 -8.47 -5.87
N GLN A 102 0.40 -9.00 -6.99
CA GLN A 102 0.55 -8.27 -8.24
C GLN A 102 -0.79 -7.74 -8.75
N GLN A 103 -1.84 -8.57 -8.76
CA GLN A 103 -3.18 -8.16 -9.18
C GLN A 103 -3.77 -7.06 -8.29
N VAL A 104 -3.56 -7.15 -6.98
CA VAL A 104 -4.06 -6.13 -6.04
C VAL A 104 -3.24 -4.84 -6.14
N TYR A 105 -1.92 -4.91 -6.29
CA TYR A 105 -1.07 -3.72 -6.45
C TYR A 105 -1.37 -3.01 -7.76
N GLN A 106 -1.62 -3.73 -8.86
CA GLN A 106 -2.03 -3.13 -10.12
C GLN A 106 -3.28 -2.25 -9.94
N LYS A 107 -4.35 -2.80 -9.33
CA LYS A 107 -5.58 -2.04 -9.03
C LYS A 107 -5.35 -0.86 -8.09
N MET A 108 -4.44 -1.02 -7.11
CA MET A 108 -4.09 0.03 -6.16
C MET A 108 -3.36 1.19 -6.85
N LEU A 109 -2.39 0.89 -7.71
CA LEU A 109 -1.63 1.89 -8.46
C LEU A 109 -2.53 2.69 -9.40
N GLU A 110 -3.51 2.05 -10.03
CA GLU A 110 -4.54 2.73 -10.84
C GLU A 110 -5.38 3.75 -10.03
N CYS A 111 -5.43 3.56 -8.70
CA CYS A 111 -6.13 4.42 -7.76
C CYS A 111 -5.19 5.31 -6.93
N THR A 112 -3.93 5.48 -7.34
CA THR A 112 -2.89 6.21 -6.58
C THR A 112 -2.47 7.49 -7.29
N ASP A 113 -2.25 8.57 -6.53
CA ASP A 113 -1.66 9.82 -7.04
C ASP A 113 -0.15 9.89 -6.76
N ILE A 114 0.27 9.45 -5.55
CA ILE A 114 1.67 9.44 -5.12
C ILE A 114 2.06 8.03 -4.67
N ALA A 115 3.08 7.43 -5.29
CA ALA A 115 3.58 6.10 -4.94
C ALA A 115 4.98 6.15 -4.31
N PHE A 116 5.12 5.62 -3.11
CA PHE A 116 6.39 5.33 -2.44
C PHE A 116 6.80 3.89 -2.73
N LEU A 117 7.81 3.70 -3.56
CA LEU A 117 8.30 2.39 -3.97
C LEU A 117 9.66 2.11 -3.33
N THR A 118 9.73 1.15 -2.42
CA THR A 118 11.01 0.56 -2.03
C THR A 118 11.48 -0.35 -3.16
N LEU A 119 12.66 -0.09 -3.75
CA LEU A 119 13.11 -0.80 -4.95
C LEU A 119 13.30 -2.30 -4.70
N ASP A 120 13.86 -2.69 -3.55
CA ASP A 120 13.97 -4.10 -3.15
C ASP A 120 12.61 -4.82 -3.07
N ASP A 121 11.57 -4.12 -2.65
CA ASP A 121 10.20 -4.67 -2.59
C ASP A 121 9.64 -4.84 -4.01
N GLU A 122 9.94 -3.92 -4.92
CA GLU A 122 9.58 -4.03 -6.33
C GLU A 122 10.32 -5.19 -7.01
N ASP A 123 11.61 -5.36 -6.74
CA ASP A 123 12.42 -6.49 -7.25
C ASP A 123 11.86 -7.82 -6.75
N ALA A 124 11.51 -7.90 -5.47
CA ALA A 124 10.92 -9.10 -4.88
C ALA A 124 9.53 -9.42 -5.47
N LEU A 125 8.70 -8.41 -5.75
CA LEU A 125 7.34 -8.60 -6.24
C LEU A 125 7.25 -8.76 -7.76
N TRP A 126 8.07 -8.06 -8.54
CA TRP A 126 7.95 -7.99 -10.01
C TRP A 126 9.17 -8.57 -10.73
N GLY A 127 10.24 -8.89 -10.00
CA GLY A 127 11.53 -9.27 -10.57
C GLY A 127 12.38 -8.04 -10.77
N GLN A 128 13.70 -8.25 -10.76
CA GLN A 128 14.66 -7.16 -10.89
C GLN A 128 14.54 -6.50 -12.26
N GLN A 129 14.34 -5.19 -12.27
CA GLN A 129 14.24 -4.35 -13.46
C GLN A 129 15.02 -3.04 -13.27
N PRO A 130 15.44 -2.37 -14.35
CA PRO A 130 15.94 -1.00 -14.26
C PRO A 130 14.94 -0.09 -13.54
N VAL A 131 15.43 0.83 -12.70
CA VAL A 131 14.56 1.73 -11.92
C VAL A 131 13.68 2.61 -12.83
N GLU A 132 14.18 2.93 -14.02
CA GLU A 132 13.48 3.69 -15.05
C GLU A 132 12.25 2.91 -15.57
N GLU A 133 12.35 1.59 -15.71
CA GLU A 133 11.22 0.75 -16.11
C GLU A 133 10.17 0.65 -15.00
N VAL A 134 10.62 0.58 -13.73
CA VAL A 134 9.73 0.61 -12.55
C VAL A 134 8.97 1.94 -12.50
N ILE A 135 9.65 3.08 -12.68
CA ILE A 135 9.01 4.40 -12.73
C ILE A 135 8.02 4.49 -13.90
N ALA A 136 8.43 4.04 -15.10
CA ALA A 136 7.61 4.10 -16.30
C ALA A 136 6.32 3.26 -16.16
N ARG A 137 6.40 2.01 -15.65
CA ARG A 137 5.20 1.17 -15.45
C ARG A 137 4.25 1.77 -14.41
N THR A 138 4.79 2.43 -13.38
CA THR A 138 3.99 3.08 -12.33
C THR A 138 3.27 4.32 -12.86
N HIS A 139 3.93 5.13 -13.70
CA HIS A 139 3.26 6.21 -14.42
C HIS A 139 2.22 5.70 -15.43
N ALA A 140 2.50 4.59 -16.12
CA ALA A 140 1.55 3.97 -17.03
C ALA A 140 0.28 3.46 -16.33
N ALA A 141 0.36 3.12 -15.05
CA ALA A 141 -0.81 2.82 -14.21
C ALA A 141 -1.61 4.08 -13.82
N GLY A 142 -1.11 5.29 -14.07
CA GLY A 142 -1.81 6.55 -13.81
C GLY A 142 -1.32 7.33 -12.59
N VAL A 143 -0.24 6.88 -11.93
CA VAL A 143 0.37 7.60 -10.81
C VAL A 143 1.09 8.85 -11.31
N GLN A 144 0.90 9.99 -10.64
CA GLN A 144 1.46 11.27 -11.05
C GLN A 144 2.85 11.51 -10.45
N GLU A 145 3.07 11.08 -9.21
CA GLU A 145 4.34 11.25 -8.51
C GLU A 145 4.87 9.91 -8.01
N VAL A 146 6.10 9.58 -8.38
CA VAL A 146 6.76 8.32 -7.98
C VAL A 146 8.02 8.64 -7.19
N VAL A 147 8.06 8.14 -5.96
CA VAL A 147 9.18 8.31 -5.04
C VAL A 147 9.85 6.95 -4.82
N VAL A 148 11.08 6.81 -5.31
CA VAL A 148 11.84 5.56 -5.17
C VAL A 148 12.76 5.61 -3.95
N LYS A 149 12.60 4.64 -3.05
CA LYS A 149 13.40 4.44 -1.85
C LYS A 149 14.43 3.34 -2.13
N THR A 150 15.70 3.65 -1.92
CA THR A 150 16.81 2.67 -1.99
C THR A 150 17.47 2.52 -0.63
N ARG A 151 18.25 1.45 -0.41
CA ARG A 151 18.99 1.25 0.85
C ARG A 151 19.96 2.39 1.21
N GLY A 152 20.29 3.28 0.26
CA GLY A 152 21.14 4.46 0.46
C GLY A 152 20.40 5.79 0.64
N GLY A 153 19.05 5.81 0.60
CA GLY A 153 18.24 7.04 0.68
C GLY A 153 17.19 7.17 -0.44
N LEU A 154 16.54 8.33 -0.50
CA LEU A 154 15.54 8.68 -1.51
C LEU A 154 16.23 9.11 -2.81
N LEU A 155 15.88 8.48 -3.93
CA LEU A 155 16.16 9.03 -5.25
C LEU A 155 14.89 9.78 -5.71
N PRO A 156 14.93 11.11 -5.87
CA PRO A 156 13.79 11.82 -6.45
C PRO A 156 13.63 11.39 -7.91
N GLY A 157 12.45 10.86 -8.26
CA GLY A 157 12.02 10.73 -9.65
C GLY A 157 11.73 12.13 -10.19
N LEU A 158 12.67 12.72 -10.92
CA LEU A 158 12.48 14.00 -11.58
C LEU A 158 11.76 13.77 -12.91
N ASP A 159 10.47 14.12 -12.96
CA ASP A 159 9.88 14.62 -14.21
C ASP A 159 8.85 15.72 -13.92
N SER A 160 9.31 16.96 -13.86
CA SER A 160 8.43 18.12 -13.93
C SER A 160 8.12 18.39 -15.40
N GLY A 161 7.14 17.67 -15.95
CA GLY A 161 6.58 17.88 -17.28
C GLY A 161 5.78 19.19 -17.40
N ARG A 162 6.40 20.35 -17.09
CA ARG A 162 5.92 21.65 -17.55
C ARG A 162 6.79 22.10 -18.71
N GLY A 163 6.28 21.84 -19.92
CA GLY A 163 6.81 22.43 -21.14
C GLY A 163 6.82 23.95 -21.02
N ALA A 164 7.98 24.55 -21.29
CA ALA A 164 8.06 25.92 -21.73
C ALA A 164 7.53 25.97 -23.18
N HIS A 165 6.37 26.58 -23.38
CA HIS A 165 6.03 27.46 -24.51
C HIS A 165 4.70 28.16 -24.22
#